data_AF-A0A1F2UXX8-F1
#
_entry.id   AF-A0A1F2UXX8-F1
#
_cell.length_a   1.000
_cell.length_b   1.000
_cell.length_c   1.000
_cell.angle_alpha   90.00
_cell.angle_beta   90.00
_cell.angle_gamma   90.00
#
_symmetry.space_group_name_H-M   'P 1'
#
loop_
_entity.id
_entity.type
_entity.pdbx_description
1 polymer ?
#
loop_
_entity_poly.entity_id
_entity_poly.type
_entity_poly.pdbx_seq_one_letter_code
_entity_poly.pdbx_strand_id
1 'polypeptide(L)'
;MIAVVDYGMGNLRSVFKALEAIGEEPRVTRDAADLRSATHIVLPGVGAFAQCVANLRATQLVDVLEEQVRERKKPFLGICLGMQLLGRDSEEGGRHEGLGWFPASVRRLHGDVG
;
A
#
# COMPACT_ATOMS: atom_id res chain seq x y z
N MET A 1 4.25 5.19 16.61
CA MET A 1 2.95 4.73 16.09
C MET A 1 3.12 4.31 14.64
N ILE A 2 2.66 3.12 14.31
CA ILE A 2 2.67 2.55 12.95
C ILE A 2 1.31 2.87 12.30
N ALA A 3 1.31 3.60 11.19
CA ALA A 3 0.08 3.87 10.45
C ALA A 3 -0.21 2.74 9.45
N VAL A 4 -1.42 2.20 9.48
CA VAL A 4 -1.95 1.25 8.49
C VAL A 4 -2.93 2.02 7.61
N VAL A 5 -2.60 2.19 6.33
CA VAL A 5 -3.38 3.00 5.39
C VAL A 5 -4.70 2.28 5.06
N ASP A 6 -5.82 2.92 5.40
CA ASP A 6 -7.15 2.51 4.97
C ASP A 6 -7.59 3.33 3.76
N TYR A 7 -7.50 2.71 2.60
CA TYR A 7 -8.08 3.21 1.35
C TYR A 7 -9.22 2.32 0.87
N GLY A 8 -9.87 1.58 1.78
CA GLY A 8 -11.01 0.73 1.48
C GLY A 8 -10.63 -0.63 0.88
N MET A 9 -9.34 -0.98 0.91
CA MET A 9 -8.83 -2.26 0.42
C MET A 9 -7.85 -2.88 1.44
N GLY A 10 -7.61 -4.17 1.31
CA GLY A 10 -6.73 -4.93 2.21
C GLY A 10 -7.48 -5.62 3.36
N ASN A 11 -6.81 -6.56 4.01
CA ASN A 11 -7.30 -7.18 5.24
C ASN A 11 -6.76 -6.41 6.46
N LEU A 12 -7.35 -5.24 6.71
CA LEU A 12 -6.92 -4.32 7.77
C LEU A 12 -6.91 -4.99 9.15
N ARG A 13 -7.92 -5.82 9.45
CA ARG A 13 -8.03 -6.53 10.73
C ARG A 13 -6.84 -7.47 10.96
N SER A 14 -6.46 -8.28 9.97
CA SER A 14 -5.32 -9.20 10.13
C SER A 14 -4.00 -8.47 10.27
N VAL A 15 -3.78 -7.40 9.50
CA VAL A 15 -2.56 -6.58 9.63
C VAL A 15 -2.48 -5.91 10.99
N PHE A 16 -3.59 -5.31 11.45
CA PHE A 16 -3.69 -4.71 12.77
C PHE A 16 -3.37 -5.72 13.87
N LYS A 17 -4.00 -6.91 13.83
CA LYS A 17 -3.76 -7.97 14.82
C LYS A 17 -2.34 -8.51 14.78
N ALA A 18 -1.71 -8.58 13.62
CA ALA A 18 -0.31 -9.01 13.48
C ALA A 18 0.65 -8.01 14.14
N LEU A 19 0.38 -6.71 13.99
CA LEU A 19 1.16 -5.65 14.64
C LEU A 19 0.93 -5.64 16.16
N GLU A 20 -0.32 -5.80 16.63
CA GLU A 20 -0.61 -5.98 18.06
C GLU A 20 0.11 -7.19 18.66
N ALA A 21 0.17 -8.31 17.93
CA ALA A 21 0.80 -9.54 18.40
C ALA A 21 2.31 -9.40 18.64
N ILE A 22 2.97 -8.43 18.00
CA ILE A 22 4.39 -8.11 18.22
C ILE A 22 4.60 -6.97 19.23
N GLY A 23 3.54 -6.55 19.92
CA GLY A 23 3.60 -5.50 20.96
C GLY A 23 3.49 -4.07 20.44
N GLU A 24 3.11 -3.88 19.17
CA GLU A 24 2.91 -2.54 18.60
C GLU A 24 1.47 -2.06 18.78
N GLU A 25 1.29 -0.73 18.81
CA GLU A 25 -0.02 -0.07 18.82
C GLU A 25 -0.26 0.61 17.47
N PRO A 26 -0.71 -0.14 16.44
CA PRO A 26 -0.94 0.42 15.12
C PRO A 26 -2.19 1.31 15.10
N ARG A 27 -2.25 2.23 14.14
CA ARG A 27 -3.42 3.04 13.85
C ARG A 27 -3.87 2.83 12.41
N VAL A 28 -5.08 2.31 12.23
CA VAL A 28 -5.73 2.29 10.91
C VAL A 28 -6.25 3.70 10.62
N THR A 29 -5.88 4.27 9.47
CA THR A 29 -6.18 5.68 9.19
C THR A 29 -6.35 5.98 7.71
N ARG A 30 -7.17 7.00 7.43
CA ARG A 30 -7.33 7.67 6.13
C ARG A 30 -6.88 9.13 6.18
N ASP A 31 -6.26 9.56 7.27
CA ASP A 31 -5.90 10.95 7.52
C ASP A 31 -4.42 11.20 7.21
N ALA A 32 -4.15 12.21 6.40
CA ALA A 32 -2.82 12.66 6.07
C ALA A 32 -2.01 13.10 7.32
N ALA A 33 -2.66 13.63 8.35
CA ALA A 33 -2.02 14.03 9.60
C ALA A 33 -1.45 12.81 10.36
N ASP A 34 -2.16 11.69 10.32
CA ASP A 34 -1.67 10.44 10.93
C ASP A 34 -0.45 9.93 10.16
N LEU A 35 -0.45 9.97 8.82
CA LEU A 35 0.72 9.58 8.03
C LEU A 35 1.93 10.50 8.27
N ARG A 36 1.71 11.79 8.45
CA ARG A 36 2.76 12.77 8.79
C ARG A 36 3.33 12.57 10.19
N SER A 37 2.53 12.13 11.15
CA SER A 37 2.99 11.89 12.53
C SER A 37 3.51 10.47 12.77
N ALA A 38 3.16 9.51 11.92
CA ALA A 38 3.60 8.12 12.05
C ALA A 38 5.12 7.95 11.91
N THR A 39 5.66 6.96 12.61
CA THR A 39 7.07 6.57 12.49
C THR A 39 7.29 5.56 11.37
N HIS A 40 6.29 4.72 11.09
CA HIS A 40 6.29 3.71 10.03
C HIS A 40 4.93 3.71 9.33
N ILE A 41 4.92 3.35 8.05
CA ILE A 41 3.71 3.28 7.23
C ILE A 41 3.56 1.87 6.64
N VAL A 42 2.37 1.31 6.74
CA VAL A 42 2.00 0.02 6.14
C VAL A 42 0.87 0.25 5.13
N LEU A 43 1.09 -0.16 3.89
CA LEU A 43 0.09 -0.15 2.82
C LEU A 43 -0.30 -1.59 2.48
N PRO A 44 -1.40 -2.11 3.04
CA PRO A 44 -1.91 -3.42 2.67
C PRO A 44 -2.69 -3.36 1.35
N GLY A 45 -2.89 -4.50 0.69
CA GLY A 45 -3.80 -4.56 -0.45
C GLY A 45 -4.22 -5.98 -0.79
N VAL A 46 -5.48 -6.13 -1.20
CA VAL A 46 -6.07 -7.34 -1.79
C VAL A 46 -7.03 -6.92 -2.89
N GLY A 47 -7.32 -7.78 -3.86
CA GLY A 47 -8.26 -7.49 -4.95
C GLY A 47 -7.59 -7.21 -6.28
N ALA A 48 -8.21 -6.38 -7.12
CA ALA A 48 -7.69 -6.01 -8.44
C ALA A 48 -6.84 -4.74 -8.37
N PHE A 49 -5.74 -4.72 -9.11
CA PHE A 49 -4.78 -3.62 -9.19
C PHE A 49 -5.44 -2.29 -9.53
N ALA A 50 -6.25 -2.25 -10.60
CA ALA A 50 -6.95 -1.05 -11.04
C ALA A 50 -7.83 -0.45 -9.94
N GLN A 51 -8.59 -1.31 -9.23
CA GLN A 51 -9.47 -0.89 -8.15
C GLN A 51 -8.67 -0.32 -6.97
N CYS A 52 -7.58 -0.99 -6.60
CA CYS A 52 -6.70 -0.53 -5.53
C CYS A 52 -6.06 0.83 -5.82
N VAL A 53 -5.55 1.04 -7.03
CA VAL A 53 -5.01 2.34 -7.45
C VAL A 53 -6.09 3.41 -7.42
N ALA A 54 -7.27 3.14 -7.99
CA ALA A 54 -8.37 4.10 -8.03
C ALA A 54 -8.80 4.51 -6.61
N ASN A 55 -8.97 3.53 -5.72
CA ASN A 55 -9.33 3.80 -4.33
C ASN A 55 -8.25 4.59 -3.60
N LEU A 56 -6.97 4.24 -3.78
CA LEU A 56 -5.87 4.97 -3.14
C LEU A 56 -5.82 6.42 -3.63
N ARG A 57 -5.95 6.67 -4.93
CA ARG A 57 -6.02 8.03 -5.49
C ARG A 57 -7.22 8.81 -4.98
N ALA A 58 -8.38 8.16 -4.82
CA ALA A 58 -9.59 8.79 -4.29
C ALA A 58 -9.46 9.26 -2.84
N THR A 59 -8.54 8.69 -2.05
CA THR A 59 -8.24 9.19 -0.69
C THR A 59 -7.44 10.48 -0.68
N GLN A 60 -6.85 10.88 -1.81
CA GLN A 60 -5.91 12.01 -1.92
C GLN A 60 -4.66 11.86 -1.03
N LEU A 61 -4.33 10.63 -0.60
CA LEU A 61 -3.16 10.35 0.24
C LEU A 61 -1.90 10.07 -0.56
N VAL A 62 -1.97 9.94 -1.89
CA VAL A 62 -0.82 9.58 -2.74
C VAL A 62 0.33 10.58 -2.56
N ASP A 63 0.07 11.87 -2.68
CA ASP A 63 1.10 12.91 -2.53
C ASP A 63 1.74 12.89 -1.14
N VAL A 64 0.94 12.62 -0.11
CA VAL A 64 1.42 12.50 1.27
C VAL A 64 2.30 11.26 1.42
N LEU A 65 1.91 10.13 0.85
CA LEU A 65 2.72 8.92 0.85
C LEU A 65 4.05 9.14 0.12
N GLU A 66 4.02 9.83 -1.02
CA GLU A 66 5.23 10.18 -1.76
C GLU A 66 6.18 11.05 -0.94
N GLU A 67 5.68 12.13 -0.36
CA GLU A 67 6.48 13.01 0.50
C GLU A 67 7.07 12.21 1.68
N GLN A 68 6.22 11.52 2.44
CA GLN A 68 6.63 10.86 3.68
C GLN A 68 7.59 9.69 3.44
N VAL A 69 7.43 8.94 2.34
CA VAL A 69 8.24 7.75 2.07
C VAL A 69 9.44 8.08 1.20
N ARG A 70 9.25 8.78 0.09
CA ARG A 70 10.32 8.99 -0.90
C ARG A 70 11.23 10.13 -0.54
N GLU A 71 10.70 11.21 0.03
CA GLU A 71 11.50 12.37 0.42
C GLU A 71 11.99 12.25 1.87
N ARG A 72 11.07 12.02 2.82
CA ARG A 72 11.39 11.94 4.25
C ARG A 72 11.97 10.59 4.68
N LYS A 73 12.00 9.60 3.79
CA LYS A 73 12.56 8.25 4.03
C LYS A 73 11.94 7.53 5.22
N LYS A 74 10.66 7.77 5.53
CA LYS A 74 9.98 6.97 6.56
C LYS A 74 9.96 5.50 6.14
N PRO A 75 10.27 4.57 7.07
CA PRO A 75 10.12 3.15 6.81
C PRO A 75 8.70 2.81 6.32
N PHE A 76 8.64 2.04 5.24
CA PHE A 76 7.40 1.71 4.56
C PHE A 76 7.33 0.22 4.24
N LEU A 77 6.17 -0.40 4.44
CA LEU A 77 5.89 -1.79 4.12
C LEU A 77 4.64 -1.89 3.23
N GLY A 78 4.82 -2.31 1.98
CA GLY A 78 3.72 -2.72 1.11
C GLY A 78 3.43 -4.22 1.27
N ILE A 79 2.18 -4.62 1.47
CA ILE A 79 1.79 -6.03 1.65
C ILE A 79 0.92 -6.49 0.50
N CYS A 80 1.33 -7.61 -0.13
CA CYS A 80 0.63 -8.24 -1.26
C CYS A 80 0.36 -7.24 -2.40
N LEU A 81 -0.89 -6.92 -2.72
CA LEU A 81 -1.21 -5.95 -3.76
C LEU A 81 -0.68 -4.55 -3.40
N GLY A 82 -0.60 -4.19 -2.12
CA GLY A 82 0.01 -2.94 -1.68
C GLY A 82 1.49 -2.79 -2.06
N MET A 83 2.23 -3.92 -2.15
CA MET A 83 3.59 -3.92 -2.71
C MET A 83 3.58 -3.72 -4.22
N GLN A 84 2.64 -4.36 -4.92
CA GLN A 84 2.51 -4.28 -6.37
C GLN A 84 2.20 -2.85 -6.83
N LEU A 85 1.39 -2.10 -6.08
CA LEU A 85 1.07 -0.69 -6.37
C LEU A 85 2.32 0.21 -6.46
N LEU A 86 3.43 -0.18 -5.82
CA LEU A 86 4.68 0.59 -5.84
C LEU A 86 5.38 0.53 -7.21
N GLY A 87 5.03 -0.45 -8.04
CA GLY A 87 5.52 -0.55 -9.41
C GLY A 87 4.96 0.54 -10.31
N ARG A 88 5.50 0.61 -11.54
CA ARG A 88 5.07 1.53 -12.58
C ARG A 88 3.69 1.18 -13.13
N ASP A 89 3.44 -0.09 -13.41
CA ASP A 89 2.21 -0.53 -14.07
C ASP A 89 1.91 -2.02 -13.85
N SER A 90 0.66 -2.42 -14.06
CA SER A 90 0.19 -3.81 -14.07
C SER A 90 -0.55 -4.15 -15.36
N GLU A 91 -0.48 -5.42 -15.77
CA GLU A 91 -1.19 -5.99 -16.94
C GLU A 91 -2.55 -6.63 -16.56
N GLU A 92 -2.91 -6.63 -15.27
CA GLU A 92 -4.15 -7.24 -14.78
C GLU A 92 -5.39 -6.48 -15.28
N GLY A 93 -6.23 -7.15 -16.08
CA GLY A 93 -7.47 -6.54 -16.58
C GLY A 93 -7.22 -5.36 -17.53
N GLY A 94 -6.11 -5.38 -18.25
CA GLY A 94 -5.62 -4.26 -19.06
C GLY A 94 -4.40 -3.59 -18.43
N ARG A 95 -3.91 -2.51 -19.04
CA ARG A 95 -2.76 -1.78 -18.53
C ARG A 95 -3.20 -0.66 -17.59
N HIS A 96 -2.72 -0.70 -16.34
CA HIS A 96 -3.05 0.27 -15.31
C HIS A 96 -1.78 0.80 -14.64
N GLU A 97 -1.71 2.12 -14.43
CA GLU A 97 -0.55 2.75 -13.80
C GLU A 97 -0.59 2.60 -12.28
N GLY A 98 0.56 2.28 -11.68
CA GLY A 98 0.77 2.27 -10.23
C GLY A 98 1.24 3.63 -9.71
N LEU A 99 2.00 3.60 -8.62
CA LEU A 99 2.66 4.77 -8.03
C LEU A 99 4.01 5.07 -8.68
N GLY A 100 4.61 4.11 -9.40
CA GLY A 100 5.86 4.33 -10.12
C GLY A 100 7.09 4.57 -9.24
N TRP A 101 7.06 4.14 -7.99
CA TRP A 101 8.19 4.26 -7.07
C TRP A 101 9.35 3.36 -7.47
N PHE A 102 9.03 2.21 -8.09
CA PHE A 102 10.00 1.30 -8.67
C PHE A 102 9.80 1.21 -10.18
N PRO A 103 10.88 1.16 -10.98
CA PRO A 103 10.81 0.97 -12.43
C PRO A 103 10.50 -0.50 -12.80
N ALA A 104 9.42 -1.05 -12.25
CA ALA A 104 9.01 -2.44 -12.38
C ALA A 104 7.55 -2.52 -12.85
N SER A 105 7.24 -3.53 -13.66
CA SER A 105 5.87 -3.84 -14.09
C SER A 105 5.40 -5.14 -13.44
N VAL A 106 4.16 -5.16 -12.96
CA VAL A 106 3.51 -6.32 -12.34
C VAL A 106 2.88 -7.15 -13.45
N ARG A 107 3.30 -8.41 -13.57
CA ARG A 107 2.87 -9.31 -14.64
C ARG A 107 2.25 -10.57 -14.06
N ARG A 108 1.41 -11.20 -14.87
CA ARG A 108 0.87 -12.53 -14.55
C ARG A 108 2.04 -13.51 -14.43
N LEU A 109 2.05 -14.30 -13.37
CA LEU A 109 2.99 -15.40 -13.25
C LEU A 109 2.64 -16.47 -14.30
N HIS A 110 3.65 -16.94 -15.01
CA HIS A 110 3.53 -18.03 -15.98
C HIS A 110 4.21 -19.26 -15.40
N GLY A 111 3.45 -20.34 -15.25
CA GLY A 111 3.96 -21.62 -14.78
C GLY A 111 2.82 -22.62 -14.59
N ASP A 112 3.10 -23.90 -14.83
CA ASP A 112 2.22 -24.98 -14.37
C ASP A 112 2.23 -24.97 -12.85
N VAL A 113 1.05 -24.75 -12.27
CA VAL A 113 0.81 -25.09 -10.87
C VAL A 113 0.70 -26.61 -10.87
N GLY A 114 1.85 -27.28 -10.71
CA GLY A 114 1.94 -28.73 -10.61
C GLY A 114 1.11 -29.29 -9.46
#